data_AF-A0A8H7KT40-F1
#
_entry.id   AF-A0A8H7KT40-F1
#
_cell.length_a   1.000
_cell.length_b   1.000
_cell.length_c   1.000
_cell.angle_alpha   90.00
_cell.angle_beta   90.00
_cell.angle_gamma   90.00
#
_symmetry.space_group_name_H-M   'P 1'
#
loop_
_entity.id
_entity.type
_entity.pdbx_description
1 polymer ?
#
loop_
_entity_poly.entity_id
_entity_poly.type
_entity_poly.pdbx_seq_one_letter_code
_entity_poly.pdbx_strand_id
1 'polypeptide(L)'
;MYPEWFFQLHYAGQKGARLESGTLSHHSVCKMFLDDLAALRAGQVKADKITQIGSTIGLTHVDDPKSRIQHKRYMKIASQQELDPDFADVMSREDIIDDRKPLSQKWTSQDPDKIPDRPASMQAADDQAVGRGSTATTQLATTGPLVARISLEEDVFGPHESQTVANSAEATTAQEVSLPGNLVFASGSDKIQWFTEELLKTRKSIHTAQAQELAFTRELEKLDAPVPPATEEPTELVNLKAQLKATQEALEAEKGLHQLSKRRLEEIEEECRSPFVVPALLKAFVQIADLSHAATVTTRNGEAGS
;
A
#
# COMPACT_ATOMS: atom_id res chain seq x y z
N MET A 1 31.59 -0.01 23.97
CA MET A 1 30.94 -0.94 23.01
C MET A 1 29.72 -0.21 22.49
N TYR A 2 29.65 0.08 21.21
CA TYR A 2 28.48 0.77 20.63
C TYR A 2 27.35 -0.24 20.41
N PRO A 3 26.08 0.14 20.56
CA PRO A 3 24.98 -0.72 20.21
C PRO A 3 25.03 -1.06 18.72
N GLU A 4 24.89 -2.35 18.39
CA GLU A 4 24.68 -2.81 17.03
C GLU A 4 23.19 -2.84 16.73
N TRP A 5 22.80 -2.28 15.60
CA TRP A 5 21.43 -2.26 15.11
C TRP A 5 21.32 -3.20 13.92
N PHE A 6 20.26 -4.00 13.87
CA PHE A 6 19.96 -4.86 12.75
C PHE A 6 18.78 -4.29 11.98
N PHE A 7 19.01 -3.95 10.70
CA PHE A 7 17.96 -3.55 9.78
C PHE A 7 17.71 -4.68 8.80
N GLN A 8 16.46 -4.96 8.48
CA GLN A 8 16.10 -6.04 7.55
C GLN A 8 15.04 -5.58 6.57
N LEU A 9 15.14 -6.07 5.33
CA LEU A 9 14.11 -5.97 4.30
C LEU A 9 13.62 -7.37 3.98
N HIS A 10 12.31 -7.56 4.11
CA HIS A 10 11.64 -8.77 3.65
C HIS A 10 11.31 -8.64 2.15
N TYR A 11 11.45 -9.72 1.39
CA TYR A 11 11.13 -9.71 -0.04
C TYR A 11 10.01 -10.69 -0.32
N ALA A 12 8.93 -10.18 -0.92
CA ALA A 12 7.80 -10.99 -1.38
C ALA A 12 7.90 -11.29 -2.90
N GLY A 13 6.92 -12.02 -3.42
CA GLY A 13 6.77 -12.28 -4.85
C GLY A 13 7.94 -13.00 -5.51
N GLN A 14 8.28 -12.60 -6.74
CA GLN A 14 9.32 -13.26 -7.53
C GLN A 14 10.72 -13.06 -6.92
N LYS A 15 11.00 -11.88 -6.35
CA LYS A 15 12.26 -11.61 -5.66
C LYS A 15 12.42 -12.51 -4.42
N GLY A 16 11.37 -12.61 -3.60
CA GLY A 16 11.33 -13.49 -2.42
C GLY A 16 11.56 -14.95 -2.77
N ALA A 17 10.82 -15.48 -3.75
CA ALA A 17 10.98 -16.86 -4.21
C ALA A 17 12.40 -17.16 -4.74
N ARG A 18 13.03 -16.19 -5.43
CA ARG A 18 14.42 -16.34 -5.90
C ARG A 18 15.42 -16.35 -4.75
N LEU A 19 15.22 -15.54 -3.71
CA LEU A 19 16.06 -15.56 -2.52
C LEU A 19 15.94 -16.88 -1.75
N GLU A 20 14.72 -17.37 -1.54
CA GLU A 20 14.46 -18.64 -0.85
C GLU A 20 14.98 -19.86 -1.60
N SER A 21 14.95 -19.82 -2.94
CA SER A 21 15.50 -20.89 -3.77
C SER A 21 17.00 -21.11 -3.58
N GLY A 22 17.72 -20.13 -3.02
CA GLY A 22 19.18 -20.18 -2.87
C GLY A 22 19.95 -20.17 -4.20
N THR A 23 19.28 -19.92 -5.33
CA THR A 23 19.89 -19.93 -6.67
C THR A 23 20.76 -18.70 -6.94
N LEU A 24 20.54 -17.61 -6.20
CA LEU A 24 21.27 -16.36 -6.36
C LEU A 24 22.65 -16.43 -5.70
N SER A 25 23.68 -16.00 -6.42
CA SER A 25 25.00 -15.81 -5.83
C SER A 25 24.97 -14.67 -4.80
N HIS A 26 25.79 -14.77 -3.75
CA HIS A 26 25.88 -13.72 -2.72
C HIS A 26 26.13 -12.33 -3.31
N HIS A 27 26.96 -12.22 -4.35
CA HIS A 27 27.17 -10.96 -5.07
C HIS A 27 25.88 -10.41 -5.69
N SER A 28 25.05 -11.26 -6.28
CA SER A 28 23.76 -10.86 -6.87
C SER A 28 22.77 -10.40 -5.80
N VAL A 29 22.74 -11.09 -4.66
CA VAL A 29 21.92 -10.73 -3.49
C VAL A 29 22.33 -9.36 -2.94
N CYS A 30 23.64 -9.15 -2.73
CA CYS A 30 24.16 -7.85 -2.27
C CYS A 30 23.88 -6.74 -3.26
N LYS A 31 24.07 -6.98 -4.57
CA LYS A 31 23.78 -5.98 -5.61
C LYS A 31 22.29 -5.60 -5.61
N MET A 32 21.40 -6.59 -5.63
CA MET A 32 19.95 -6.37 -5.58
C MET A 32 19.55 -5.55 -4.35
N PHE A 33 20.03 -5.93 -3.17
CA PHE A 33 19.77 -5.21 -1.93
C PHE A 33 20.28 -3.77 -1.96
N LEU A 34 21.48 -3.53 -2.49
CA LEU A 34 22.05 -2.18 -2.62
C LEU A 34 21.30 -1.32 -3.64
N ASP A 35 20.86 -1.91 -4.75
CA ASP A 35 20.04 -1.23 -5.76
C ASP A 35 18.69 -0.81 -5.16
N ASP A 36 18.05 -1.69 -4.38
CA ASP A 36 16.78 -1.41 -3.69
C ASP A 36 16.96 -0.36 -2.57
N LEU A 37 18.05 -0.41 -1.78
CA LEU A 37 18.38 0.66 -0.82
C LEU A 37 18.65 2.00 -1.50
N ALA A 38 19.26 1.99 -2.69
CA ALA A 38 19.49 3.20 -3.48
C ALA A 38 18.17 3.77 -4.00
N ALA A 39 17.26 2.92 -4.49
CA ALA A 39 15.91 3.31 -4.89
C ALA A 39 15.14 3.94 -3.71
N LEU A 40 15.27 3.35 -2.51
CA LEU A 40 14.69 3.85 -1.27
C LEU A 40 15.45 5.06 -0.66
N ARG A 41 16.53 5.53 -1.29
CA ARG A 41 17.39 6.63 -0.81
C ARG A 41 17.91 6.44 0.63
N ALA A 42 18.05 5.19 1.05
CA ALA A 42 18.47 4.83 2.39
C ALA A 42 19.97 5.11 2.63
N GLY A 43 20.74 5.28 1.54
CA GLY A 43 22.17 5.55 1.56
C GLY A 43 22.96 4.39 0.96
N GLN A 44 24.29 4.55 0.88
CA GLN A 44 25.17 3.46 0.49
C GLN A 44 25.67 2.71 1.71
N VAL A 45 25.70 1.39 1.61
CA VAL A 45 26.26 0.52 2.64
C VAL A 45 27.33 -0.38 2.03
N LYS A 46 28.29 -0.77 2.85
CA LYS A 46 29.33 -1.70 2.44
C LYS A 46 28.77 -3.12 2.40
N ALA A 47 29.14 -3.87 1.36
CA ALA A 47 28.61 -5.21 1.11
C ALA A 47 29.01 -6.24 2.18
N ASP A 48 30.10 -6.00 2.92
CA ASP A 48 30.60 -6.88 4.00
C ASP A 48 29.67 -6.95 5.23
N LYS A 49 28.66 -6.09 5.30
CA LYS A 49 27.70 -6.02 6.40
C LYS A 49 26.33 -6.60 6.07
N ILE A 50 26.17 -7.14 4.87
CA ILE A 50 24.90 -7.68 4.38
C ILE A 50 24.83 -9.18 4.71
N THR A 51 23.74 -9.61 5.34
CA THR A 51 23.46 -11.01 5.65
C THR A 51 22.14 -11.43 5.01
N GLN A 52 22.02 -12.68 4.58
CA GLN A 52 20.79 -13.23 4.01
C GLN A 52 20.28 -14.36 4.90
N ILE A 53 18.98 -14.33 5.21
CA ILE A 53 18.27 -15.38 5.95
C ILE A 53 16.95 -15.66 5.22
N GLY A 54 16.93 -16.70 4.38
CA GLY A 54 15.77 -17.03 3.56
C GLY A 54 15.44 -15.93 2.55
N SER A 55 14.18 -15.46 2.58
CA SER A 55 13.65 -14.32 1.81
C SER A 55 13.99 -12.94 2.41
N THR A 56 14.67 -12.91 3.56
CA THR A 56 15.00 -11.65 4.24
C THR A 56 16.47 -11.33 4.06
N ILE A 57 16.77 -10.08 3.70
CA ILE A 57 18.15 -9.56 3.65
C ILE A 57 18.32 -8.54 4.76
N GLY A 58 19.31 -8.77 5.61
CA GLY A 58 19.65 -7.96 6.75
C GLY A 58 20.94 -7.18 6.56
N LEU A 59 21.08 -6.12 7.36
CA LEU A 59 22.26 -5.29 7.48
C LEU A 59 22.57 -5.07 8.95
N THR A 60 23.79 -5.41 9.36
CA THR A 60 24.30 -5.04 10.68
C THR A 60 24.96 -3.66 10.62
N HIS A 61 24.41 -2.70 11.35
CA HIS A 61 24.90 -1.33 11.41
C HIS A 61 25.45 -1.00 12.80
N VAL A 62 26.68 -0.48 12.86
CA VAL A 62 27.29 0.03 14.09
C VAL A 62 26.90 1.50 14.31
N ASP A 63 26.44 1.87 15.52
CA ASP A 63 26.02 3.25 15.82
C ASP A 63 27.21 4.23 15.84
N ASP A 64 27.43 4.88 14.69
CA ASP A 64 28.30 6.05 14.58
C ASP A 64 27.47 7.34 14.51
N PRO A 65 27.95 8.50 15.00
CA PRO A 65 27.22 9.76 14.96
C PRO A 65 26.73 10.17 13.55
N LYS A 66 27.49 9.80 12.52
CA LYS A 66 27.13 10.02 11.10
C LYS A 66 26.03 9.07 10.61
N SER A 67 25.92 7.90 11.22
CA SER A 67 24.97 6.86 10.85
C SER A 67 23.58 7.03 11.46
N ARG A 68 23.43 7.85 12.52
CA ARG A 68 22.11 8.10 13.13
C ARG A 68 21.05 8.58 12.14
N ILE A 69 21.45 9.36 11.13
CA ILE A 69 20.55 9.82 10.08
C ILE A 69 20.13 8.65 9.18
N GLN A 70 21.06 7.75 8.83
CA GLN A 70 20.76 6.56 8.04
C GLN A 70 19.87 5.59 8.83
N HIS A 71 20.17 5.37 10.10
CA HIS A 71 19.35 4.55 10.99
C HIS A 71 17.88 5.02 11.04
N LYS A 72 17.63 6.33 11.14
CA LYS A 72 16.26 6.87 11.07
C LYS A 72 15.57 6.56 9.74
N ARG A 73 16.30 6.60 8.61
CA ARG A 73 15.74 6.23 7.30
C ARG A 73 15.42 4.74 7.23
N TYR A 74 16.31 3.90 7.72
CA TYR A 74 16.08 2.45 7.81
C TYR A 74 14.85 2.13 8.66
N MET A 75 14.68 2.76 9.83
CA MET A 75 13.49 2.55 10.66
C MET A 75 12.20 3.00 9.96
N LYS A 76 12.24 4.10 9.19
CA LYS A 76 11.09 4.54 8.38
C LYS A 76 10.73 3.51 7.31
N ILE A 77 11.72 3.02 6.58
CA ILE A 77 11.54 1.96 5.56
C ILE A 77 10.95 0.70 6.19
N ALA A 78 11.49 0.25 7.33
CA ALA A 78 10.98 -0.91 8.06
C ALA A 78 9.51 -0.72 8.47
N SER A 79 9.16 0.45 9.02
CA SER A 79 7.77 0.74 9.39
C SER A 79 6.81 0.79 8.20
N GLN A 80 7.28 1.18 7.01
CA GLN A 80 6.47 1.20 5.80
C GLN A 80 6.27 -0.22 5.23
N GLN A 81 7.28 -1.07 5.36
CA GLN A 81 7.19 -2.47 4.97
C GLN A 81 6.19 -3.27 5.84
N GLU A 82 6.02 -2.92 7.12
CA GLU A 82 4.96 -3.52 7.95
C GLU A 82 3.54 -3.15 7.48
N LEU A 83 3.39 -2.01 6.81
CA LEU A 83 2.10 -1.54 6.28
C LEU A 83 1.76 -2.16 4.92
N ASP A 84 2.78 -2.45 4.11
CA ASP A 84 2.64 -3.07 2.80
C ASP A 84 3.75 -4.11 2.57
N PRO A 85 3.45 -5.42 2.59
CA PRO A 85 4.46 -6.46 2.38
C PRO A 85 5.03 -6.47 0.95
N ASP A 86 4.33 -5.88 -0.02
CA ASP A 86 4.78 -5.74 -1.42
C ASP A 86 5.60 -4.45 -1.63
N PHE A 87 5.87 -3.68 -0.56
CA PHE A 87 6.56 -2.39 -0.56
C PHE A 87 7.89 -2.35 -1.32
N ALA A 88 8.67 -3.44 -1.29
CA ALA A 88 9.96 -3.52 -1.97
C ALA A 88 9.86 -3.64 -3.50
N ASP A 89 8.68 -3.98 -4.03
CA ASP A 89 8.43 -4.10 -5.47
C ASP A 89 7.69 -2.87 -6.05
N VAL A 90 7.00 -2.09 -5.21
CA VAL A 90 6.00 -1.09 -5.67
C VAL A 90 6.44 0.37 -5.55
N MET A 91 7.39 0.72 -4.68
CA MET A 91 7.67 2.14 -4.39
C MET A 91 8.39 2.88 -5.52
N SER A 92 7.68 3.87 -6.11
CA SER A 92 8.26 4.91 -6.96
C SER A 92 8.82 6.08 -6.15
N ARG A 93 9.55 6.95 -6.86
CA ARG A 93 10.53 7.97 -6.44
C ARG A 93 10.03 9.07 -5.48
N GLU A 94 8.74 9.16 -5.16
CA GLU A 94 8.11 10.35 -4.58
C GLU A 94 7.83 10.30 -3.05
N ASP A 95 7.62 9.13 -2.43
CA ASP A 95 6.98 9.05 -1.10
C ASP A 95 7.93 9.15 0.12
N ILE A 96 9.25 9.15 -0.09
CA ILE A 96 10.23 9.08 1.02
C ILE A 96 10.65 10.48 1.55
N ILE A 97 10.30 11.56 0.85
CA ILE A 97 10.96 12.88 1.01
C ILE A 97 10.36 13.78 2.13
N ASP A 98 9.26 13.42 2.78
CA ASP A 98 8.43 14.43 3.48
C ASP A 98 8.88 14.91 4.89
N ASP A 99 10.16 14.75 5.28
CA ASP A 99 10.65 15.15 6.62
C ASP A 99 11.67 16.30 6.66
N ARG A 100 11.85 17.07 5.58
CA ARG A 100 12.58 18.35 5.68
C ARG A 100 11.67 19.47 6.24
N LYS A 101 11.16 19.30 7.47
CA LYS A 101 10.81 20.45 8.32
C LYS A 101 12.09 20.93 9.03
N PRO A 102 12.55 22.17 8.83
CA PRO A 102 13.60 22.71 9.68
C PRO A 102 13.05 22.85 11.11
N LEU A 103 13.69 22.14 12.06
CA LEU A 103 13.59 22.41 13.49
C LEU A 103 14.15 23.82 13.74
N SER A 104 13.28 24.82 13.66
CA SER A 104 13.51 26.13 14.24
C SER A 104 12.18 26.66 14.76
N GLN A 105 11.81 26.17 15.94
CA GLN A 105 10.99 26.96 16.85
C GLN A 105 11.63 26.92 18.23
N LYS A 106 12.18 28.09 18.58
CA LYS A 106 12.58 28.49 19.92
C LYS A 106 11.49 28.12 20.92
N TRP A 107 11.86 27.34 21.92
CA TRP A 107 11.17 27.32 23.19
C TRP A 107 11.42 28.67 23.85
N THR A 108 10.44 29.56 23.87
CA THR A 108 10.40 30.65 24.84
C THR A 108 9.65 30.16 26.06
N SER A 109 10.33 30.21 27.20
CA SER A 109 9.78 30.02 28.54
C SER A 109 8.40 30.65 28.67
N GLN A 110 7.46 29.89 29.22
CA GLN A 110 6.23 30.42 29.76
C GLN A 110 6.04 29.83 31.16
N ASP A 111 5.83 30.72 32.11
CA ASP A 111 5.92 30.57 33.55
C ASP A 111 5.03 29.46 34.14
N PRO A 112 5.51 28.68 35.12
CA PRO A 112 4.70 27.74 35.87
C PRO A 112 4.18 28.37 37.17
N ASP A 113 3.30 29.37 37.08
CA ASP A 113 2.55 29.87 38.26
C ASP A 113 1.16 30.35 37.84
N LYS A 114 0.27 29.40 37.52
CA LYS A 114 -1.17 29.68 37.55
C LYS A 114 -1.97 28.40 37.79
N ILE A 115 -2.26 28.16 39.05
CA ILE A 115 -3.27 27.20 39.53
C ILE A 115 -4.65 27.83 39.29
N PRO A 116 -5.57 27.18 38.55
CA PRO A 116 -6.98 27.51 38.66
C PRO A 116 -7.68 26.49 39.56
N ASP A 117 -8.37 27.04 40.55
CA ASP A 117 -9.23 26.36 41.52
C ASP A 117 -10.29 25.49 40.85
N ARG A 118 -10.47 24.29 41.41
CA ARG A 118 -11.48 23.30 41.05
C ARG A 118 -12.56 23.31 42.13
N PRO A 119 -13.82 23.69 41.85
CA PRO A 119 -14.88 23.45 42.81
C PRO A 119 -15.40 22.01 42.70
N ALA A 120 -15.49 21.39 43.86
CA ALA A 120 -16.10 20.10 44.11
C ALA A 120 -17.57 20.27 44.52
N SER A 121 -18.48 19.50 43.94
CA SER A 121 -19.71 18.95 44.56
C SER A 121 -20.39 18.02 43.54
N MET A 122 -20.57 16.73 43.87
CA MET A 122 -21.82 16.11 44.37
C MET A 122 -22.91 16.12 43.28
N GLN A 123 -23.50 15.01 42.85
CA GLN A 123 -24.31 14.09 43.65
C GLN A 123 -24.71 12.85 42.82
N ALA A 124 -24.99 11.76 43.54
CA ALA A 124 -25.44 10.47 43.04
C ALA A 124 -26.92 10.46 42.63
N ALA A 125 -27.30 9.50 41.79
CA ALA A 125 -28.57 8.77 41.91
C ALA A 125 -28.53 7.46 41.10
N ASP A 126 -29.04 6.43 41.76
CA ASP A 126 -29.24 5.05 41.35
C ASP A 126 -30.34 4.83 40.28
N ASP A 127 -30.26 3.61 39.72
CA ASP A 127 -31.32 2.59 39.66
C ASP A 127 -32.19 2.33 38.42
N GLN A 128 -32.31 1.01 38.19
CA GLN A 128 -33.35 0.20 37.52
C GLN A 128 -33.43 0.21 35.99
N ALA A 129 -33.15 -0.89 35.28
CA ALA A 129 -33.73 -2.26 35.26
C ALA A 129 -34.75 -2.45 34.11
N VAL A 130 -34.90 -3.72 33.69
CA VAL A 130 -35.82 -4.27 32.67
C VAL A 130 -35.29 -4.14 31.23
N GLY A 131 -35.13 -5.19 30.40
CA GLY A 131 -35.60 -6.57 30.44
C GLY A 131 -36.08 -6.96 29.03
N ARG A 132 -35.89 -8.24 28.65
CA ARG A 132 -36.34 -8.95 27.42
C ARG A 132 -35.52 -8.62 26.16
N GLY A 133 -34.87 -9.55 25.46
CA GLY A 133 -35.20 -10.96 25.23
C GLY A 133 -35.94 -11.08 23.90
N SER A 134 -35.25 -11.51 22.83
CA SER A 134 -35.92 -12.17 21.70
C SER A 134 -34.92 -12.97 20.87
N THR A 135 -35.02 -14.29 21.02
CA THR A 135 -34.52 -15.33 20.13
C THR A 135 -35.41 -15.44 18.90
N ALA A 136 -34.83 -15.52 17.70
CA ALA A 136 -35.38 -16.27 16.55
C ALA A 136 -34.26 -16.35 15.50
N THR A 137 -33.72 -17.52 15.17
CA THR A 137 -34.28 -18.63 14.37
C THR A 137 -33.62 -18.65 13.00
N THR A 138 -32.74 -19.64 12.86
CA THR A 138 -32.27 -20.32 11.65
C THR A 138 -33.22 -20.27 10.46
N GLN A 139 -32.69 -19.97 9.27
CA GLN A 139 -33.04 -20.72 8.08
C GLN A 139 -31.91 -20.70 7.05
N LEU A 140 -31.34 -21.89 6.85
CA LEU A 140 -30.53 -22.25 5.70
C LEU A 140 -31.39 -22.17 4.43
N ALA A 141 -30.86 -21.53 3.39
CA ALA A 141 -31.27 -21.78 2.02
C ALA A 141 -30.02 -22.06 1.18
N THR A 142 -29.81 -23.35 0.94
CA THR A 142 -28.91 -23.92 -0.06
C THR A 142 -29.56 -23.74 -1.43
N THR A 143 -28.94 -22.96 -2.32
CA THR A 143 -29.26 -22.96 -3.75
C THR A 143 -27.95 -22.93 -4.53
N GLY A 144 -27.77 -23.96 -5.37
CA GLY A 144 -26.54 -24.27 -6.08
C GLY A 144 -26.17 -23.30 -7.21
N PRO A 145 -24.99 -23.50 -7.83
CA PRO A 145 -24.42 -22.54 -8.76
C PRO A 145 -25.03 -22.68 -10.16
N LEU A 146 -25.64 -21.60 -10.65
CA LEU A 146 -25.96 -21.42 -12.06
C LEU A 146 -24.68 -21.06 -12.82
N VAL A 147 -24.27 -22.00 -13.67
CA VAL A 147 -23.19 -21.84 -14.66
C VAL A 147 -23.60 -20.79 -15.68
N ALA A 148 -23.06 -19.58 -15.55
CA ALA A 148 -23.12 -18.56 -16.60
C ALA A 148 -21.92 -18.77 -17.53
N ARG A 149 -22.18 -19.39 -18.69
CA ARG A 149 -21.30 -19.37 -19.87
C ARG A 149 -21.25 -17.93 -20.38
N ILE A 150 -20.11 -17.26 -20.19
CA ILE A 150 -19.81 -16.01 -20.89
C ILE A 150 -19.15 -16.40 -22.21
N SER A 151 -19.90 -16.24 -23.30
CA SER A 151 -19.37 -16.26 -24.66
C SER A 151 -18.54 -15.00 -24.87
N LEU A 152 -17.24 -15.17 -25.14
CA LEU A 152 -16.39 -14.13 -25.71
C LEU A 152 -16.58 -14.19 -27.23
N GLU A 153 -17.26 -13.19 -27.79
CA GLU A 153 -17.20 -12.92 -29.23
C GLU A 153 -16.07 -11.94 -29.50
N GLU A 154 -15.31 -12.28 -30.54
CA GLU A 154 -14.14 -11.59 -31.05
C GLU A 154 -14.52 -10.34 -31.86
N ASP A 155 -13.65 -9.34 -31.75
CA ASP A 155 -13.15 -8.46 -32.81
C ASP A 155 -14.06 -7.48 -33.57
N VAL A 156 -13.35 -6.50 -34.12
CA VAL A 156 -13.73 -5.44 -35.07
C VAL A 156 -14.09 -4.12 -34.39
N PHE A 157 -13.13 -3.18 -34.35
CA PHE A 157 -13.22 -1.90 -35.07
C PHE A 157 -11.88 -1.13 -35.01
N GLY A 158 -11.12 -1.22 -36.11
CA GLY A 158 -10.67 -0.11 -36.96
C GLY A 158 -9.98 1.13 -36.36
N PRO A 159 -8.84 1.58 -36.93
CA PRO A 159 -8.18 2.83 -36.56
C PRO A 159 -8.89 4.02 -37.23
N HIS A 160 -9.28 5.04 -36.44
CA HIS A 160 -9.76 6.29 -37.01
C HIS A 160 -8.66 7.33 -37.14
N GLU A 161 -8.49 7.75 -38.39
CA GLU A 161 -7.57 8.74 -38.90
C GLU A 161 -7.81 10.14 -38.33
N SER A 162 -6.70 10.88 -38.31
CA SER A 162 -6.55 12.31 -38.15
C SER A 162 -7.67 13.14 -38.80
N GLN A 163 -8.32 13.99 -37.99
CA GLN A 163 -9.08 15.12 -38.51
C GLN A 163 -8.57 16.42 -37.88
N THR A 164 -7.66 17.06 -38.60
CA THR A 164 -7.36 18.50 -38.49
C THR A 164 -8.61 19.29 -38.85
N VAL A 165 -9.14 20.05 -37.89
CA VAL A 165 -10.09 21.13 -38.17
C VAL A 165 -9.53 22.39 -37.52
N ALA A 166 -9.00 23.26 -38.36
CA ALA A 166 -8.86 24.67 -38.03
C ALA A 166 -10.27 25.26 -37.90
N ASN A 167 -10.52 26.06 -36.85
CA ASN A 167 -11.25 27.31 -37.00
C ASN A 167 -11.24 28.18 -35.72
N SER A 168 -10.97 29.45 -36.01
CA SER A 168 -11.54 30.67 -35.44
C SER A 168 -11.40 30.96 -33.95
N ALA A 169 -10.48 31.89 -33.74
CA ALA A 169 -10.49 32.94 -32.73
C ALA A 169 -11.89 33.42 -32.30
N GLU A 170 -12.19 33.20 -31.03
CA GLU A 170 -13.01 34.10 -30.24
C GLU A 170 -12.13 34.66 -29.12
N ALA A 171 -12.03 35.99 -29.10
CA ALA A 171 -11.27 36.76 -28.14
C ALA A 171 -11.98 36.72 -26.79
N THR A 172 -11.66 35.70 -25.99
CA THR A 172 -11.93 35.73 -24.55
C THR A 172 -10.78 36.48 -23.91
N THR A 173 -11.08 37.64 -23.33
CA THR A 173 -10.20 38.46 -22.50
C THR A 173 -9.67 37.63 -21.32
N ALA A 174 -8.63 36.83 -21.58
CA ALA A 174 -7.84 36.19 -20.55
C ALA A 174 -7.04 37.30 -19.87
N GLN A 175 -7.47 37.66 -18.68
CA GLN A 175 -6.71 38.48 -17.76
C GLN A 175 -5.46 37.67 -17.39
N GLU A 176 -4.41 37.86 -18.19
CA GLU A 176 -3.09 37.31 -17.98
C GLU A 176 -2.61 37.79 -16.61
N VAL A 177 -2.68 36.89 -15.62
CA VAL A 177 -2.10 37.10 -14.30
C VAL A 177 -0.60 37.20 -14.52
N SER A 178 -0.14 38.44 -14.74
CA SER A 178 1.26 38.78 -14.92
C SER A 178 2.03 38.29 -13.71
N LEU A 179 2.79 37.22 -13.91
CA LEU A 179 3.69 36.67 -12.91
C LEU A 179 4.70 37.76 -12.51
N PRO A 180 4.89 38.01 -11.21
CA PRO A 180 5.84 39.00 -10.75
C PRO A 180 7.26 38.49 -11.01
N GLY A 181 7.96 39.13 -11.93
CA GLY A 181 9.41 39.01 -12.10
C GLY A 181 9.83 38.13 -13.27
N ASN A 182 10.62 38.72 -14.16
CA ASN A 182 11.33 38.06 -15.24
C ASN A 182 12.39 37.11 -14.66
N LEU A 183 11.97 35.92 -14.23
CA LEU A 183 12.84 34.89 -13.66
C LEU A 183 13.62 34.23 -14.79
N VAL A 184 14.91 34.59 -14.88
CA VAL A 184 15.85 33.95 -15.80
C VAL A 184 16.27 32.61 -15.19
N PHE A 185 15.75 31.52 -15.75
CA PHE A 185 16.14 30.16 -15.36
C PHE A 185 17.32 29.69 -16.22
N ALA A 186 18.36 29.15 -15.58
CA ALA A 186 19.55 28.66 -16.28
C ALA A 186 19.31 27.31 -16.98
N SER A 187 18.39 26.49 -16.46
CA SER A 187 17.99 25.22 -17.08
C SER A 187 16.52 24.88 -16.83
N GLY A 188 15.96 23.98 -17.64
CA GLY A 188 14.59 23.47 -17.44
C GLY A 188 14.41 22.74 -16.10
N SER A 189 15.47 22.12 -15.57
CA SER A 189 15.46 21.49 -14.24
C SER A 189 15.30 22.52 -13.13
N ASP A 190 15.98 23.67 -13.23
CA ASP A 190 15.88 24.74 -12.22
C ASP A 190 14.47 25.34 -12.18
N LYS A 191 13.84 25.44 -13.36
CA LYS A 191 12.45 25.90 -13.48
C LYS A 191 11.47 24.93 -12.80
N ILE A 192 11.64 23.62 -12.99
CA ILE A 192 10.81 22.60 -12.34
C ILE A 192 10.99 22.64 -10.82
N GLN A 193 12.24 22.75 -10.34
CA GLN A 193 12.51 22.85 -8.90
C GLN A 193 11.86 24.09 -8.30
N TRP A 194 12.01 25.24 -8.94
CA TRP A 194 11.38 26.48 -8.50
C TRP A 194 9.85 26.38 -8.44
N PHE A 195 9.22 25.85 -9.49
CA PHE A 195 7.75 25.64 -9.48
C PHE A 195 7.33 24.68 -8.37
N THR A 196 8.10 23.62 -8.12
CA THR A 196 7.79 22.66 -7.06
C THR A 196 7.85 23.34 -5.69
N GLU A 197 8.89 24.14 -5.43
CA GLU A 197 9.02 24.91 -4.19
C GLU A 197 7.90 25.94 -4.02
N GLU A 198 7.59 26.71 -5.07
CA GLU A 198 6.54 27.72 -5.00
C GLU A 198 5.15 27.08 -4.83
N LEU A 199 4.89 25.94 -5.48
CA LEU A 199 3.66 25.18 -5.32
C LEU A 199 3.50 24.65 -3.89
N LEU A 200 4.58 24.12 -3.29
CA LEU A 200 4.58 23.72 -1.87
C LEU A 200 4.31 24.90 -0.94
N LYS A 201 4.90 26.06 -1.22
CA LYS A 201 4.68 27.29 -0.44
C LYS A 201 3.22 27.75 -0.53
N THR A 202 2.63 27.76 -1.73
CA THR A 202 1.22 28.11 -1.92
C THR A 202 0.30 27.11 -1.21
N ARG A 203 0.54 25.80 -1.35
CA ARG A 203 -0.21 24.77 -0.61
C ARG A 203 -0.16 24.98 0.90
N LYS A 204 1.02 25.27 1.44
CA LYS A 204 1.19 25.56 2.86
C LYS A 204 0.41 26.82 3.27
N SER A 205 0.42 27.87 2.45
CA SER A 205 -0.34 29.10 2.68
C SER A 205 -1.85 28.84 2.70
N ILE A 206 -2.36 28.05 1.75
CA ILE A 206 -3.78 27.65 1.70
C ILE A 206 -4.17 26.90 2.97
N HIS A 207 -3.38 25.91 3.39
CA HIS A 207 -3.65 25.16 4.61
C HIS A 207 -3.65 26.04 5.86
N THR A 208 -2.71 27.00 5.96
CA THR A 208 -2.72 27.94 7.09
C THR A 208 -3.95 28.86 7.06
N ALA A 209 -4.39 29.30 5.90
CA ALA A 209 -5.58 30.13 5.75
C ALA A 209 -6.85 29.35 6.12
N GLN A 210 -6.98 28.10 5.65
CA GLN A 210 -8.09 27.21 6.02
C GLN A 210 -8.15 26.93 7.53
N ALA A 211 -6.99 26.72 8.17
CA ALA A 211 -6.94 26.55 9.62
C ALA A 211 -7.39 27.81 10.38
N GLN A 212 -7.04 28.99 9.87
CA GLN A 212 -7.51 30.26 10.43
C GLN A 212 -9.00 30.45 10.23
N GLU A 213 -9.52 30.14 9.04
CA GLU A 213 -10.95 30.17 8.74
C GLU A 213 -11.75 29.29 9.70
N LEU A 214 -11.31 28.04 9.91
CA LEU A 214 -11.93 27.13 10.89
C LEU A 214 -11.86 27.63 12.33
N ALA A 215 -10.80 28.38 12.69
CA ALA A 215 -10.71 28.98 14.00
C ALA A 215 -11.72 30.13 14.15
N PHE A 216 -11.86 30.97 13.12
CA PHE A 216 -12.84 32.06 13.13
C PHE A 216 -14.27 31.55 13.12
N THR A 217 -14.60 30.50 12.36
CA THR A 217 -15.95 29.92 12.38
C THR A 217 -16.31 29.38 13.75
N ARG A 218 -15.38 28.73 14.45
CA ARG A 218 -15.59 28.28 15.84
C ARG A 218 -15.78 29.44 16.82
N GLU A 219 -15.03 30.53 16.67
CA GLU A 219 -15.22 31.71 17.52
C GLU A 219 -16.56 32.42 17.24
N LEU A 220 -17.00 32.48 15.98
CA LEU A 220 -18.33 33.01 15.62
C LEU A 220 -19.46 32.14 16.17
N GLU A 221 -19.30 30.82 16.12
CA GLU A 221 -20.26 29.87 16.71
C GLU A 221 -20.39 30.06 18.23
N LYS A 222 -19.28 30.30 18.94
CA LYS A 222 -19.31 30.62 20.39
C LYS A 222 -20.05 31.92 20.71
N LEU A 223 -20.04 32.88 19.79
CA LEU A 223 -20.69 34.18 19.96
C LEU A 223 -22.16 34.18 19.52
N ASP A 224 -22.69 33.03 19.10
CA ASP A 224 -24.04 32.88 18.52
C ASP A 224 -24.30 33.87 17.36
N ALA A 225 -23.22 34.24 16.67
CA ALA A 225 -23.29 35.14 15.53
C ALA A 225 -23.83 34.36 14.32
N PRO A 226 -24.69 34.97 13.47
CA PRO A 226 -25.11 34.35 12.23
C PRO A 226 -23.88 34.05 11.37
N VAL A 227 -23.52 32.77 11.28
CA VAL A 227 -22.43 32.33 10.40
C VAL A 227 -22.85 32.71 8.98
N PRO A 228 -22.03 33.50 8.25
CA PRO A 228 -22.34 33.80 6.86
C PRO A 228 -22.51 32.46 6.14
N PRO A 229 -23.62 32.25 5.40
CA PRO A 229 -23.85 31.00 4.71
C PRO A 229 -22.61 30.74 3.86
N ALA A 230 -21.98 29.57 4.07
CA ALA A 230 -20.82 29.15 3.30
C ALA A 230 -21.14 29.44 1.84
N THR A 231 -20.38 30.35 1.23
CA THR A 231 -20.54 30.84 -0.14
C THR A 231 -21.03 29.67 -0.98
N GLU A 232 -22.29 29.74 -1.45
CA GLU A 232 -23.00 28.62 -2.06
C GLU A 232 -22.01 27.81 -2.88
N GLU A 233 -21.62 26.62 -2.38
CA GLU A 233 -20.58 25.87 -3.06
C GLU A 233 -21.06 25.68 -4.49
N PRO A 234 -20.25 26.05 -5.49
CA PRO A 234 -20.65 25.96 -6.88
C PRO A 234 -21.26 24.57 -7.10
N THR A 235 -22.44 24.48 -7.72
CA THR A 235 -23.13 23.19 -7.92
C THR A 235 -22.21 22.15 -8.57
N GLU A 236 -21.26 22.61 -9.37
CA GLU A 236 -20.16 21.82 -9.95
C GLU A 236 -19.26 21.15 -8.90
N LEU A 237 -18.92 21.85 -7.82
CA LEU A 237 -18.06 21.39 -6.74
C LEU A 237 -18.76 20.30 -5.91
N VAL A 238 -20.07 20.44 -5.69
CA VAL A 238 -20.90 19.41 -5.06
C VAL A 238 -20.97 18.15 -5.94
N ASN A 239 -21.18 18.32 -7.25
CA ASN A 239 -21.19 17.22 -8.21
C ASN A 239 -19.83 16.51 -8.30
N LEU A 240 -18.73 17.25 -8.31
CA LEU A 240 -17.37 16.71 -8.32
C LEU A 240 -17.07 15.92 -7.04
N LYS A 241 -17.47 16.43 -5.87
CA LYS A 241 -17.32 15.69 -4.60
C LYS A 241 -18.12 14.39 -4.61
N ALA A 242 -19.34 14.42 -5.14
CA ALA A 242 -20.18 13.22 -5.28
C ALA A 242 -19.54 12.19 -6.24
N GLN A 243 -19.00 12.65 -7.39
CA GLN A 243 -18.28 11.79 -8.32
C GLN A 243 -17.02 11.19 -7.70
N LEU A 244 -16.21 12.00 -7.00
CA LEU A 244 -15.01 11.52 -6.32
C LEU A 244 -15.37 10.43 -5.30
N LYS A 245 -16.39 10.68 -4.48
CA LYS A 245 -16.89 9.68 -3.54
C LYS A 245 -17.35 8.39 -4.24
N ALA A 246 -18.12 8.49 -5.32
CA ALA A 246 -18.56 7.31 -6.08
C ALA A 246 -17.38 6.53 -6.69
N THR A 247 -16.36 7.23 -7.21
CA THR A 247 -15.14 6.57 -7.75
C THR A 247 -14.31 5.90 -6.66
N GLN A 248 -14.25 6.51 -5.46
CA GLN A 248 -13.58 5.93 -4.30
C GLN A 248 -14.25 4.62 -3.87
N GLU A 249 -15.58 4.62 -3.76
CA GLU A 249 -16.37 3.43 -3.41
C GLU A 249 -16.22 2.32 -4.47
N ALA A 250 -16.21 2.68 -5.76
CA ALA A 250 -15.98 1.72 -6.85
C ALA A 250 -14.58 1.08 -6.78
N LEU A 251 -13.54 1.89 -6.49
CA LEU A 251 -12.17 1.41 -6.32
C LEU A 251 -12.04 0.44 -5.14
N GLU A 252 -12.70 0.73 -4.03
CA GLU A 252 -12.71 -0.16 -2.85
C GLU A 252 -13.43 -1.48 -3.15
N ALA A 253 -14.54 -1.43 -3.88
CA ALA A 253 -15.27 -2.63 -4.32
C ALA A 253 -14.42 -3.51 -5.25
N GLU A 254 -13.72 -2.91 -6.21
CA GLU A 254 -12.82 -3.63 -7.13
C GLU A 254 -11.67 -4.31 -6.37
N LYS A 255 -11.03 -3.59 -5.44
CA LYS A 255 -9.99 -4.16 -4.57
C LYS A 255 -10.50 -5.37 -3.78
N GLY A 256 -11.72 -5.30 -3.24
CA GLY A 256 -12.35 -6.43 -2.56
C GLY A 256 -12.55 -7.63 -3.47
N LEU A 257 -13.02 -7.40 -4.71
CA LEU A 257 -13.18 -8.46 -5.70
C LEU A 257 -11.83 -9.09 -6.10
N HIS A 258 -10.81 -8.25 -6.31
CA HIS A 258 -9.47 -8.70 -6.64
C HIS A 258 -8.89 -9.59 -5.53
N GLN A 259 -9.00 -9.19 -4.26
CA GLN A 259 -8.56 -10.00 -3.12
C GLN A 259 -9.28 -11.36 -3.06
N LEU A 260 -10.59 -11.39 -3.31
CA LEU A 260 -11.36 -12.64 -3.33
C LEU A 260 -10.89 -13.55 -4.48
N SER A 261 -10.70 -12.98 -5.68
CA SER A 261 -10.20 -13.72 -6.84
C SER A 261 -8.80 -14.30 -6.58
N LYS A 262 -7.91 -13.55 -5.91
CA LYS A 262 -6.58 -13.99 -5.53
C LYS A 262 -6.63 -15.20 -4.59
N ARG A 263 -7.47 -15.15 -3.55
CA ARG A 263 -7.66 -16.30 -2.64
C ARG A 263 -8.15 -17.54 -3.37
N ARG A 264 -9.10 -17.40 -4.30
CA ARG A 264 -9.59 -18.54 -5.11
C ARG A 264 -8.48 -19.14 -5.98
N LEU A 265 -7.59 -18.31 -6.54
CA LEU A 265 -6.45 -18.82 -7.29
C LEU A 265 -5.49 -19.59 -6.39
N GLU A 266 -5.20 -19.07 -5.19
CA GLU A 266 -4.36 -19.74 -4.19
C GLU A 266 -4.96 -21.10 -3.78
N GLU A 267 -6.28 -21.19 -3.58
CA GLU A 267 -6.99 -22.45 -3.30
C GLU A 267 -6.87 -23.46 -4.46
N ILE A 268 -7.04 -23.00 -5.71
CA ILE A 268 -6.87 -23.84 -6.90
C ILE A 268 -5.42 -24.31 -7.03
N GLU A 269 -4.45 -23.43 -6.79
CA GLU A 269 -3.03 -23.77 -6.82
C GLU A 269 -2.69 -24.81 -5.75
N GLU A 270 -3.25 -24.69 -4.53
CA GLU A 270 -3.08 -25.68 -3.47
C GLU A 270 -3.69 -27.04 -3.86
N GLU A 271 -4.91 -27.04 -4.42
CA GLU A 271 -5.57 -28.25 -4.90
C GLU A 271 -4.74 -28.94 -6.00
N CYS A 272 -4.21 -28.16 -6.95
CA CYS A 272 -3.35 -28.64 -8.04
C CYS A 272 -1.96 -29.09 -7.56
N ARG A 273 -1.47 -28.55 -6.44
CA ARG A 273 -0.18 -28.92 -5.84
C ARG A 273 -0.26 -30.27 -5.13
N SER A 274 -1.45 -30.67 -4.67
CA SER A 274 -1.70 -32.05 -4.28
C SER A 274 -1.79 -32.91 -5.54
N PRO A 275 -0.97 -33.96 -5.71
CA PRO A 275 -1.00 -34.72 -6.95
C PRO A 275 -2.28 -35.55 -7.01
N PHE A 276 -3.30 -35.03 -7.69
CA PHE A 276 -4.67 -35.59 -7.69
C PHE A 276 -4.82 -36.98 -8.34
N VAL A 277 -3.79 -37.53 -8.98
CA VAL A 277 -3.92 -38.85 -9.63
C VAL A 277 -2.67 -39.71 -9.46
N VAL A 278 -1.48 -39.11 -9.42
CA VAL A 278 -0.23 -39.84 -9.59
C VAL A 278 0.06 -40.86 -8.46
N PRO A 279 -0.08 -40.57 -7.16
CA PRO A 279 0.29 -41.55 -6.13
C PRO A 279 -0.64 -42.76 -6.08
N ALA A 280 -1.95 -42.55 -6.28
CA ALA A 280 -2.91 -43.64 -6.31
C ALA A 280 -2.73 -44.50 -7.57
N LEU A 281 -2.51 -43.87 -8.73
CA LEU A 281 -2.24 -44.59 -9.98
C LEU A 281 -0.89 -45.34 -9.92
N LEU A 282 0.16 -44.72 -9.38
CA LEU A 282 1.47 -45.36 -9.20
C LEU A 282 1.37 -46.55 -8.25
N LYS A 283 0.62 -46.43 -7.15
CA LYS A 283 0.33 -47.56 -6.23
C LYS A 283 -0.42 -48.68 -6.96
N ALA A 284 -1.42 -48.36 -7.78
CA ALA A 284 -2.13 -49.36 -8.57
C ALA A 284 -1.21 -50.06 -9.58
N PHE A 285 -0.34 -49.32 -10.27
CA PHE A 285 0.65 -49.89 -11.20
C PHE A 285 1.66 -50.80 -10.49
N VAL A 286 2.18 -50.41 -9.33
CA VAL A 286 3.08 -51.25 -8.51
C VAL A 286 2.36 -52.54 -8.09
N GLN A 287 1.12 -52.45 -7.61
CA GLN A 287 0.33 -53.63 -7.23
C GLN A 287 0.09 -54.58 -8.41
N ILE A 288 -0.20 -54.05 -9.61
CA ILE A 288 -0.36 -54.86 -10.83
C ILE A 288 0.96 -55.54 -11.20
N ALA A 289 2.09 -54.84 -11.11
CA ALA A 289 3.41 -55.40 -11.41
C ALA A 289 3.79 -56.54 -10.44
N ASP A 290 3.51 -56.38 -9.14
CA ASP A 290 3.75 -57.40 -8.12
C ASP A 290 2.89 -58.66 -8.36
N LEU A 291 1.61 -58.48 -8.68
CA LEU A 291 0.72 -59.60 -9.03
C LEU A 291 1.18 -60.34 -10.29
N SER A 292 1.70 -59.62 -11.29
CA SER A 292 2.25 -60.23 -12.51
C SER A 292 3.52 -61.04 -12.25
N HIS A 293 4.39 -60.59 -11.33
CA HIS A 293 5.58 -61.35 -10.93
C HIS A 293 5.21 -62.57 -10.09
N ALA A 294 4.25 -62.47 -9.19
CA ALA A 294 3.78 -63.61 -8.40
C ALA A 294 3.18 -64.70 -9.31
N ALA A 295 2.36 -64.33 -10.30
CA ALA A 295 1.73 -65.27 -11.23
C ALA A 295 2.76 -66.07 -12.06
N THR A 296 3.82 -65.41 -12.55
CA THR A 296 4.86 -66.08 -13.37
C THR A 296 5.73 -67.05 -12.57
N VAL A 297 6.00 -66.76 -11.30
CA VAL A 297 6.76 -67.67 -10.40
C VAL A 297 5.95 -68.92 -10.06
N THR A 298 4.64 -68.81 -9.83
CA THR A 298 3.80 -69.98 -9.53
C THR A 298 3.65 -70.93 -10.73
N THR A 299 3.57 -70.42 -11.96
CA THR A 299 3.51 -71.28 -13.17
C THR A 299 4.81 -72.04 -13.42
N ARG A 300 5.97 -71.45 -13.14
CA ARG A 300 7.27 -72.08 -13.41
C ARG A 300 7.62 -73.21 -12.43
N ASN A 301 7.08 -73.16 -11.21
CA ASN A 301 7.25 -74.22 -10.21
C ASN A 301 6.27 -75.40 -10.39
N GLY A 302 5.25 -75.27 -11.25
CA GLY A 302 4.32 -76.35 -11.59
C GLY A 302 4.83 -77.33 -12.65
N GLU A 303 5.78 -76.91 -13.50
CA GLU A 303 6.32 -77.75 -14.60
C GLU A 303 7.56 -78.57 -14.23
N ALA A 304 8.19 -78.32 -13.08
CA ALA A 304 9.39 -79.05 -12.63
C ALA A 304 9.07 -80.30 -11.77
N GLY A 305 7.79 -80.69 -11.66
CA GLY A 305 7.30 -81.74 -10.77
C GLY A 305 6.48 -82.85 -11.44
N SER A 306 6.66 -83.10 -12.73
CA SER A 306 6.13 -84.30 -13.43
C SER A 306 7.22 -85.08 -14.10
#